data_AF-A0A1Q7VEJ6-F1
#
_entry.id   AF-A0A1Q7VEJ6-F1
#
_cell.length_a   1.000
_cell.length_b   1.000
_cell.length_c   1.000
_cell.angle_alpha   90.00
_cell.angle_beta   90.00
_cell.angle_gamma   90.00
#
_symmetry.space_group_name_H-M   'P 1'
#
loop_
_entity.id
_entity.type
_entity.pdbx_description
1 polymer ?
#
loop_
_entity_poly.entity_id
_entity_poly.type
_entity_poly.pdbx_seq_one_letter_code
_entity_poly.pdbx_strand_id
1 'polypeptide(L)'
;MLNRVKIVASTAIAMAAVAVGSSAQQAASTAARTGPAVNDIAPDFSLAGADRYGLLKTPVKLSDYRGRTVVLAFFFQARTKG
;
A
#
# COMPACT_ATOMS: atom_id res chain seq x y z
N MET A 1 -27.42 33.40 59.25
CA MET A 1 -26.96 32.34 60.19
C MET A 1 -27.33 31.00 59.55
N LEU A 2 -26.44 30.39 58.76
CA LEU A 2 -25.42 29.43 59.18
C LEU A 2 -26.01 28.05 59.56
N ASN A 3 -26.52 27.30 58.57
CA ASN A 3 -26.90 25.90 58.77
C ASN A 3 -25.88 24.93 58.15
N ARG A 4 -24.83 24.69 58.95
CA ARG A 4 -24.36 23.35 59.35
C ARG A 4 -23.93 22.38 58.24
N VAL A 5 -22.74 22.66 57.70
CA VAL A 5 -21.53 21.82 57.85
C VAL A 5 -21.78 20.40 58.42
N LYS A 6 -21.39 19.39 57.63
CA LYS A 6 -21.10 17.97 57.96
C LYS A 6 -22.26 16.95 57.91
N ILE A 7 -22.61 16.56 56.69
CA ILE A 7 -22.87 15.15 56.34
C ILE A 7 -21.95 14.88 55.13
N VAL A 8 -20.63 14.84 55.33
CA VAL A 8 -19.82 13.61 55.45
C VAL A 8 -20.28 12.51 54.50
N ALA A 9 -19.46 12.38 53.46
CA ALA A 9 -19.03 11.16 52.82
C ALA A 9 -20.12 10.28 52.20
N SER A 10 -20.19 10.29 50.88
CA SER A 10 -19.92 9.11 50.04
C SER A 10 -20.57 9.23 48.65
N THR A 11 -20.14 10.19 47.84
CA THR A 11 -20.36 10.10 46.38
C THR A 11 -19.26 10.87 45.64
N ALA A 12 -18.01 10.58 46.01
CA ALA A 12 -16.89 10.93 45.17
C ALA A 12 -16.61 9.74 44.24
N ILE A 13 -16.38 10.07 42.96
CA ILE A 13 -15.87 9.20 41.89
C ILE A 13 -16.96 8.48 41.07
N ALA A 14 -17.73 9.26 40.30
CA ALA A 14 -18.38 8.77 39.09
C ALA A 14 -18.38 9.84 37.98
N MET A 15 -17.24 10.51 37.76
CA MET A 15 -17.05 11.42 36.62
C MET A 15 -15.63 11.35 36.04
N ALA A 16 -15.10 10.13 35.83
CA ALA A 16 -13.81 9.91 35.16
C ALA A 16 -13.94 9.15 33.83
N ALA A 17 -15.07 9.32 33.14
CA ALA A 17 -15.23 8.85 31.77
C ALA A 17 -15.17 10.07 30.84
N VAL A 18 -14.45 9.95 29.72
CA VAL A 18 -14.41 10.84 28.53
C VAL A 18 -13.28 11.87 28.39
N ALA A 19 -12.00 11.52 28.61
CA ALA A 19 -10.92 12.44 28.16
C ALA A 19 -9.54 11.84 27.80
N VAL A 20 -9.42 10.58 27.34
CA VAL A 20 -8.09 10.06 26.89
C VAL A 20 -8.14 9.22 25.61
N GLY A 21 -9.07 9.52 24.72
CA GLY A 21 -9.25 8.82 23.44
C GLY A 21 -9.07 9.71 22.22
N SER A 22 -8.11 10.65 22.23
CA SER A 22 -7.88 11.52 21.07
C SER A 22 -6.39 11.69 20.83
N SER A 23 -5.96 11.38 19.59
CA SER A 23 -4.63 11.57 18.98
C SER A 23 -3.67 10.36 18.90
N ALA A 24 -4.17 9.16 18.64
CA ALA A 24 -3.40 8.21 17.82
C ALA A 24 -3.65 8.52 16.33
N GLN A 25 -3.21 9.69 15.84
CA GLN A 25 -3.12 9.90 14.40
C GLN A 25 -1.85 9.18 13.93
N GLN A 26 -2.01 7.90 13.62
CA GLN A 26 -0.99 7.10 12.95
C GLN A 26 -0.61 7.85 11.66
N ALA A 27 0.60 8.42 11.61
CA ALA A 27 1.15 8.91 10.37
C ALA A 27 1.27 7.71 9.41
N ALA A 28 0.39 7.66 8.41
CA ALA A 28 0.55 6.72 7.32
C ALA A 28 1.85 7.08 6.59
N SER A 29 2.89 6.26 6.78
CA SER A 29 4.09 6.32 5.97
C SER A 29 3.67 6.08 4.53
N THR A 30 3.68 7.14 3.71
CA THR A 30 3.47 7.02 2.27
C THR A 30 4.70 6.30 1.74
N ALA A 31 4.64 4.97 1.61
CA ALA A 31 5.68 4.21 0.93
C ALA A 31 5.89 4.86 -0.44
N ALA A 32 7.13 5.24 -0.75
CA ALA A 32 7.47 5.78 -2.05
C ALA A 32 7.01 4.79 -3.12
N ARG A 33 6.17 5.25 -4.06
CA ARG A 33 5.74 4.40 -5.18
C ARG A 33 6.97 4.02 -6.00
N THR A 34 7.42 2.79 -5.87
CA THR A 34 8.52 2.22 -6.65
C THR A 34 7.97 1.68 -7.97
N GLY A 35 7.97 2.51 -9.01
CA GLY A 35 7.54 2.10 -10.35
C GLY A 35 7.44 3.25 -11.35
N PRO A 36 7.28 2.96 -12.65
CA PRO A 36 7.10 3.99 -13.68
C PRO A 36 5.92 4.91 -13.36
N ALA A 37 6.09 6.21 -13.60
CA ALA A 37 5.03 7.18 -13.42
C ALA A 37 3.98 7.06 -14.55
N VAL A 38 2.72 7.37 -14.22
CA VAL A 38 1.64 7.45 -15.20
C VAL A 38 1.83 8.73 -16.03
N ASN A 39 1.48 8.66 -17.32
CA ASN A 39 1.67 9.71 -18.33
C ASN A 39 3.12 9.95 -18.79
N ASP A 40 4.09 9.28 -18.18
CA ASP A 40 5.46 9.24 -18.69
C ASP A 40 5.61 8.15 -19.75
N ILE A 41 6.61 8.31 -20.62
CA ILE A 41 6.98 7.27 -21.59
C ILE A 41 7.45 6.04 -20.82
N ALA A 42 6.80 4.90 -21.06
CA ALA A 42 7.23 3.63 -20.50
C ALA A 42 8.70 3.33 -20.89
N PRO A 43 9.59 3.05 -19.91
CA PRO A 43 10.98 2.71 -20.19
C PRO A 43 11.08 1.49 -21.11
N ASP A 44 11.94 1.56 -22.12
CA ASP A 44 12.19 0.41 -22.97
C ASP A 44 12.96 -0.67 -22.20
N PHE A 45 12.70 -1.93 -22.54
CA PHE A 45 13.39 -3.07 -21.96
C PHE A 45 13.46 -4.21 -22.98
N SER A 46 14.39 -5.13 -22.76
CA SER A 46 14.56 -6.34 -23.56
C SER A 46 14.64 -7.54 -22.64
N LEU A 47 13.87 -8.58 -22.94
CA LEU A 47 13.82 -9.82 -22.15
C LEU A 47 13.99 -11.04 -23.06
N ALA A 48 14.57 -12.11 -22.52
CA ALA A 48 14.50 -13.41 -23.18
C ALA A 48 13.03 -13.87 -23.21
N GLY A 49 12.52 -14.17 -24.41
CA GLY A 49 11.20 -14.76 -24.58
C GLY A 49 11.28 -16.29 -24.57
N ALA A 50 10.17 -16.93 -24.20
CA ALA A 50 10.02 -18.37 -24.30
C ALA A 50 8.61 -18.73 -24.80
N ASP A 51 8.52 -19.81 -25.56
CA ASP A 51 7.27 -20.44 -25.97
C ASP A 51 7.31 -21.96 -25.66
N ARG A 52 6.34 -22.70 -26.20
CA ARG A 52 6.25 -24.17 -26.01
C ARG A 52 7.44 -24.96 -26.59
N TYR A 53 8.28 -24.35 -27.40
CA TYR A 53 9.45 -24.94 -28.05
C TYR A 53 10.77 -24.50 -27.41
N GLY A 54 10.72 -23.68 -26.36
CA GLY A 54 11.88 -23.22 -25.60
C GLY A 54 12.13 -21.72 -25.77
N LEU A 55 13.40 -21.32 -25.69
CA LEU A 55 13.79 -19.91 -25.79
C LEU A 55 13.67 -19.40 -27.23
N LEU A 56 13.18 -18.18 -27.36
CA LEU A 56 13.19 -17.48 -28.65
C LEU A 56 14.62 -17.11 -29.03
N LYS A 57 14.94 -17.23 -30.32
CA LYS A 57 16.25 -16.79 -30.87
C LYS A 57 16.46 -15.29 -30.70
N THR A 58 15.39 -14.51 -30.83
CA THR A 58 15.41 -13.06 -30.73
C THR A 58 14.75 -12.65 -29.41
N PRO A 59 15.38 -11.77 -28.62
CA PRO A 59 14.75 -11.19 -27.44
C PRO A 59 13.49 -10.39 -27.80
N VAL A 60 12.58 -10.25 -26.84
CA VAL A 60 11.39 -9.42 -26.97
C VAL A 60 11.69 -8.03 -26.41
N LYS A 61 11.44 -6.97 -27.19
CA LYS A 61 11.58 -5.58 -26.74
C LYS A 61 10.23 -4.89 -26.61
N LEU A 62 10.10 -3.96 -25.65
CA LEU A 62 8.87 -3.17 -25.52
C LEU A 62 8.67 -2.28 -26.76
N SER A 63 9.75 -1.74 -27.32
CA SER A 63 9.73 -0.93 -28.55
C SER A 63 9.20 -1.66 -29.79
N ASP A 64 9.20 -2.99 -29.83
CA ASP A 64 8.62 -3.76 -30.95
C ASP A 64 7.08 -3.66 -31.01
N TYR A 65 6.45 -3.20 -29.91
CA TYR A 65 4.99 -3.08 -29.78
C TYR A 65 4.47 -1.64 -29.91
N ARG A 66 5.27 -0.70 -30.44
CA ARG A 66 4.81 0.68 -30.68
C ARG A 66 3.54 0.70 -31.55
N GLY A 67 2.63 1.61 -31.24
CA GLY A 67 1.32 1.71 -31.89
C GLY A 67 0.28 0.69 -31.39
N ARG A 68 0.59 -0.09 -30.36
CA ARG A 68 -0.34 -1.04 -29.72
C ARG A 68 -0.51 -0.71 -28.24
N THR A 69 -1.69 -1.05 -27.70
CA THR A 69 -1.89 -1.11 -26.24
C THR A 69 -1.26 -2.39 -25.71
N VAL A 70 -0.38 -2.26 -24.72
CA VAL A 70 0.38 -3.37 -24.14
C VAL A 70 0.09 -3.47 -22.66
N VAL A 71 -0.14 -4.68 -22.17
CA VAL A 71 -0.30 -4.98 -20.74
C VAL A 71 0.94 -5.73 -20.27
N LEU A 72 1.60 -5.23 -19.22
CA LEU A 72 2.73 -5.88 -18.57
C LEU A 72 2.27 -6.54 -17.29
N ALA A 73 2.44 -7.85 -17.20
CA ALA A 73 2.08 -8.65 -16.02
C ALA A 73 3.35 -9.31 -15.44
N PHE A 74 3.66 -8.98 -14.18
CA PHE A 74 4.78 -9.56 -13.45
C PHE A 74 4.27 -10.68 -12.54
N PHE A 75 4.94 -11.83 -12.61
CA PHE A 75 4.67 -12.97 -11.75
C PHE A 75 5.93 -13.25 -10.92
N PHE A 76 5.77 -13.43 -9.60
CA PHE A 76 6.90 -13.71 -8.69
C PHE A 76 7.56 -15.07 -8.97
N GLN A 77 6.86 -15.97 -9.65
CA GLN A 77 7.36 -17.29 -10.02
C GLN A 77 6.80 -17.69 -11.38
N ALA A 78 7.65 -18.27 -12.22
CA ALA A 78 7.22 -18.89 -13.47
C ALA A 78 6.35 -20.12 -13.17
N ARG A 79 5.10 -20.10 -13.65
CA ARG A 79 4.20 -21.26 -13.61
C ARG A 79 4.43 -22.14 -14.84
N THR A 80 5.66 -22.55 -15.07
CA THR A 80 6.00 -23.52 -16.12
C THR A 80 5.98 -24.91 -15.51
N LYS A 81 5.35 -25.89 -16.17
CA LYS A 81 5.67 -27.29 -15.88
C LYS A 81 7.09 -27.53 -16.37
N GLY A 82 7.95 -28.04 -15.50
CA GLY A 82 9.19 -28.70 -15.94
C GLY A 82 8.86 -29.97 -16.71
#